data_AF-A0A2V8JRN4-F1
#
_entry.id   AF-A0A2V8JRN4-F1
#
_cell.length_a   1.000
_cell.length_b   1.000
_cell.length_c   1.000
_cell.angle_alpha   90.00
_cell.angle_beta   90.00
_cell.angle_gamma   90.00
#
_symmetry.space_group_name_H-M   'P 1'
#
loop_
_entity.id
_entity.type
_entity.pdbx_description
1 polymer ?
#
loop_
_entity_poly.entity_id
_entity_poly.type
_entity_poly.pdbx_seq_one_letter_code
_entity_poly.pdbx_strand_id
1 'polypeptide(L)'
;MASFLQDLRYSGRMLARSPGFAIIALLTLALGIGANTAIFSFVDGVLLKPLPYENADRIVRVLERPPRGERNGISTLNFLDWQKDNRVFDFMAAQTGGPATLTGVSEPVQLRGARVSSSYFEIFGIKAAVGRTFLPDEDQLGKDRVVILSHALWIRQFGGDPSIINHTILLDNEPHTVIGVLPAGSAFDRAFNQLWRPLAFEPSNMTRNFHWLGAFARLKRGMSLEQARAQMTAIGTRIEKDFPDSNKGWGVVVERYADVIVGPETRTALWVLMTATGMVLLIGCANLANLALARGVSREREVAVRASLGAGRWRLVCQFLTENVLVSVCGGLFGILVGYGIMRWMQRLIPPYSFAREVNITMDVRVLLFALAISVFTGLLFGLAPALQATSPDLVNSMKTSSRNTTSNASRKWFRDILIVAEVTLAFILLAGSGLMLRSFFRLLNVDTGFDSTNVLTIGLPTAVKQFPDATRL
;
A
#
# COMPACT_ATOMS: atom_id res chain seq x y z
N MET A 1 -2.83 15.24 -40.14
CA MET A 1 -3.98 15.13 -39.21
C MET A 1 -5.20 14.42 -39.82
N ALA A 2 -5.57 14.65 -41.10
CA ALA A 2 -6.70 13.96 -41.75
C ALA A 2 -6.60 12.42 -41.75
N SER A 3 -5.37 11.88 -41.75
CA SER A 3 -5.09 10.44 -41.76
C SER A 3 -5.39 9.71 -40.44
N PHE A 4 -5.12 10.34 -39.29
CA PHE A 4 -5.26 9.69 -37.98
C PHE A 4 -6.72 9.53 -37.54
N LEU A 5 -7.55 10.56 -37.75
CA LEU A 5 -9.01 10.47 -37.52
C LEU A 5 -9.68 9.44 -38.44
N GLN A 6 -9.18 9.29 -39.66
CA GLN A 6 -9.67 8.28 -40.59
C GLN A 6 -9.29 6.87 -40.12
N ASP A 7 -8.07 6.69 -39.59
CA ASP A 7 -7.62 5.42 -39.02
C ASP A 7 -8.45 5.05 -37.78
N LEU A 8 -8.70 5.99 -36.86
CA LEU A 8 -9.57 5.76 -35.69
C LEU A 8 -10.99 5.34 -36.09
N ARG A 9 -11.62 6.06 -37.04
CA ARG A 9 -12.97 5.73 -37.54
C ARG A 9 -13.01 4.38 -38.26
N TYR A 10 -11.93 4.02 -38.95
CA TYR A 10 -11.81 2.73 -39.61
C TYR A 10 -11.63 1.60 -38.58
N SER A 11 -10.75 1.77 -37.59
CA SER A 11 -10.54 0.81 -36.50
C SER A 11 -11.80 0.54 -35.71
N GLY A 12 -12.59 1.57 -35.38
CA GLY A 12 -13.89 1.39 -34.71
C GLY A 12 -14.88 0.55 -35.54
N ARG A 13 -14.94 0.76 -36.86
CA ARG A 13 -15.77 -0.05 -37.76
C ARG A 13 -15.28 -1.50 -37.88
N MET A 14 -13.97 -1.72 -37.89
CA MET A 14 -13.39 -3.07 -37.92
C MET A 14 -13.67 -3.85 -36.63
N LEU A 15 -13.68 -3.16 -35.49
CA LEU A 15 -14.07 -3.75 -34.21
C LEU A 15 -15.53 -4.22 -34.24
N ALA A 16 -16.45 -3.38 -34.72
CA ALA A 16 -17.87 -3.72 -34.83
C ALA A 16 -18.14 -4.91 -35.76
N ARG A 17 -17.31 -5.09 -36.80
CA ARG A 17 -17.39 -6.24 -37.72
C ARG A 17 -16.84 -7.54 -37.14
N SER A 18 -16.22 -7.49 -35.97
CA SER A 18 -15.61 -8.67 -35.35
C SER A 18 -15.76 -8.73 -33.84
N PRO A 19 -17.02 -8.88 -33.38
CA PRO A 19 -17.36 -8.77 -31.96
C PRO A 19 -16.63 -9.81 -31.10
N GLY A 20 -16.44 -11.05 -31.59
CA GLY A 20 -15.75 -12.10 -30.81
C GLY A 20 -14.31 -11.74 -30.44
N PHE A 21 -13.52 -11.25 -31.40
CA PHE A 21 -12.16 -10.77 -31.13
C PHE A 21 -12.18 -9.54 -30.22
N ALA A 22 -13.06 -8.58 -30.50
CA ALA A 22 -13.16 -7.36 -29.72
C ALA A 22 -13.45 -7.66 -28.24
N ILE A 23 -14.41 -8.55 -27.97
CA ILE A 23 -14.78 -8.95 -26.61
C ILE A 23 -13.61 -9.66 -25.91
N ILE A 24 -12.99 -10.66 -26.55
CA ILE A 24 -11.86 -11.40 -25.96
C ILE A 24 -10.68 -10.46 -25.68
N ALA A 25 -10.38 -9.55 -26.62
CA ALA A 25 -9.31 -8.58 -26.48
C ALA A 25 -9.58 -7.60 -25.33
N LEU A 26 -10.78 -7.02 -25.28
CA LEU A 26 -11.16 -6.10 -24.23
C LEU A 26 -11.17 -6.76 -22.84
N LEU A 27 -11.70 -7.99 -22.72
CA LEU A 27 -11.72 -8.71 -21.44
C LEU A 27 -10.31 -9.07 -20.97
N THR A 28 -9.46 -9.59 -21.87
CA THR A 28 -8.07 -9.94 -21.55
C THR A 28 -7.28 -8.72 -21.10
N LEU A 29 -7.39 -7.61 -21.85
CA LEU A 29 -6.73 -6.35 -21.52
C LEU A 29 -7.27 -5.75 -20.23
N ALA A 30 -8.58 -5.76 -20.01
CA ALA A 30 -9.16 -5.20 -18.81
C ALA A 30 -8.76 -5.96 -17.55
N LEU A 31 -8.69 -7.29 -17.61
CA LEU A 31 -8.23 -8.09 -16.48
C LEU A 31 -6.73 -7.85 -16.21
N GLY A 32 -5.90 -7.91 -17.25
CA GLY A 32 -4.46 -7.71 -17.13
C GLY A 32 -4.09 -6.30 -16.66
N ILE A 33 -4.58 -5.27 -17.36
CA ILE A 33 -4.34 -3.86 -17.02
C ILE A 33 -5.00 -3.52 -15.68
N GLY A 34 -6.21 -4.01 -15.42
CA GLY A 34 -6.92 -3.75 -14.16
C GLY A 34 -6.21 -4.34 -12.95
N ALA A 35 -5.73 -5.58 -13.02
CA ALA A 35 -4.94 -6.19 -11.96
C ALA A 35 -3.62 -5.42 -11.72
N ASN A 36 -2.88 -5.08 -12.79
CA ASN A 36 -1.66 -4.27 -12.68
C ASN A 36 -1.94 -2.89 -12.08
N THR A 37 -3.05 -2.25 -12.47
CA THR A 37 -3.40 -0.92 -11.96
C THR A 37 -3.81 -0.97 -10.48
N ALA A 38 -4.52 -2.02 -10.06
CA ALA A 38 -4.86 -2.23 -8.65
C ALA A 38 -3.60 -2.43 -7.79
N ILE A 39 -2.68 -3.29 -8.23
CA ILE A 39 -1.43 -3.55 -7.50
C ILE A 39 -0.50 -2.34 -7.52
N PHE A 40 -0.44 -1.62 -8.65
CA PHE A 40 0.28 -0.35 -8.72
C PHE A 40 -0.28 0.69 -7.76
N SER A 41 -1.60 0.72 -7.53
CA SER A 41 -2.19 1.61 -6.50
C SER A 41 -1.67 1.31 -5.10
N PHE A 42 -1.45 0.02 -4.78
CA PHE A 42 -0.85 -0.40 -3.50
C PHE A 42 0.65 -0.08 -3.45
N VAL A 43 1.39 -0.35 -4.52
CA VAL A 43 2.81 0.01 -4.61
C VAL A 43 3.02 1.52 -4.51
N ASP A 44 2.22 2.32 -5.22
CA ASP A 44 2.28 3.77 -5.18
C ASP A 44 1.90 4.30 -3.80
N GLY A 45 0.79 3.82 -3.24
CA GLY A 45 0.35 4.20 -1.90
C GLY A 45 1.38 3.87 -0.82
N VAL A 46 1.87 2.63 -0.80
CA VAL A 46 2.70 2.11 0.29
C VAL A 46 4.19 2.44 0.09
N LEU A 47 4.72 2.34 -1.13
CA LEU A 47 6.17 2.40 -1.39
C LEU A 47 6.65 3.73 -1.98
N LEU A 48 5.84 4.40 -2.80
CA LEU A 48 6.29 5.55 -3.61
C LEU A 48 5.81 6.89 -3.06
N LYS A 49 4.61 6.94 -2.48
CA LYS A 49 4.08 8.16 -1.86
C LYS A 49 4.83 8.46 -0.56
N PRO A 50 5.28 9.71 -0.36
CA PRO A 50 5.82 10.11 0.92
C PRO A 50 4.73 9.96 1.98
N LEU A 51 5.13 9.65 3.21
CA LEU A 51 4.20 9.64 4.34
C LEU A 51 3.56 11.02 4.48
N PRO A 52 2.27 11.10 4.84
CA PRO A 52 1.53 12.36 4.97
C PRO A 52 1.86 13.09 6.29
N TYR A 53 3.15 13.19 6.62
CA TYR A 53 3.67 13.88 7.79
C TYR A 53 4.61 14.99 7.37
N GLU A 54 4.61 16.07 8.14
CA GLU A 54 5.56 17.15 7.94
C GLU A 54 6.97 16.66 8.28
N ASN A 55 7.94 16.84 7.37
CA ASN A 55 9.33 16.37 7.55
C ASN A 55 9.42 14.86 7.84
N ALA A 56 8.62 14.04 7.14
CA ALA A 56 8.54 12.59 7.35
C ALA A 56 9.89 11.85 7.29
N ASP A 57 10.83 12.36 6.51
CA ASP A 57 12.21 11.84 6.36
C ASP A 57 13.04 11.95 7.65
N ARG A 58 12.65 12.87 8.56
CA ARG A 58 13.32 13.13 9.84
C ARG A 58 12.66 12.41 11.01
N ILE A 59 11.53 11.74 10.81
CA ILE A 59 10.82 11.03 11.88
C ILE A 59 11.46 9.65 12.07
N VAL A 60 11.81 9.35 13.31
CA VAL A 60 12.39 8.07 13.70
C VAL A 60 11.57 7.43 14.81
N ARG A 61 11.62 6.11 14.85
CA ARG A 61 11.20 5.32 16.01
C ARG A 61 12.44 4.95 16.81
N VAL A 62 12.36 5.13 18.12
CA VAL A 62 13.42 4.76 19.06
C VAL A 62 12.91 3.61 19.92
N LEU A 63 13.74 2.59 20.12
CA LEU A 63 13.38 1.35 20.79
C LEU A 63 14.54 0.87 21.66
N GLU A 64 14.24 0.03 22.62
CA GLU A 64 15.28 -0.72 23.32
C GLU A 64 15.62 -1.98 22.53
N ARG A 65 16.88 -2.42 22.65
CA ARG A 65 17.36 -3.69 22.12
C ARG A 65 17.74 -4.59 23.28
N PRO A 66 16.98 -5.67 23.55
CA PRO A 66 17.31 -6.60 24.62
C PRO A 66 18.56 -7.42 24.25
N PRO A 67 19.23 -8.06 25.24
CA PRO A 67 20.41 -8.89 24.98
C PRO A 67 20.14 -10.07 24.03
N ARG A 68 18.89 -10.58 24.03
CA ARG A 68 18.42 -11.68 23.19
C ARG A 68 17.24 -11.25 22.32
N GLY A 69 17.46 -10.25 21.48
CA GLY A 69 16.46 -9.82 20.50
C GLY A 69 16.87 -8.53 19.79
N GLU A 70 16.07 -8.12 18.81
CA GLU A 70 16.38 -6.95 17.99
C GLU A 70 15.64 -5.69 18.46
N ARG A 71 14.43 -5.84 19.01
CA ARG A 71 13.53 -4.74 19.37
C ARG A 71 12.71 -5.10 20.59
N ASN A 72 12.53 -4.15 21.50
CA ASN A 72 11.62 -4.24 22.62
C ASN A 72 10.97 -2.88 22.92
N GLY A 73 9.90 -2.91 23.71
CA GLY A 73 9.37 -1.71 24.36
C GLY A 73 10.42 -1.03 25.25
N ILE A 74 10.13 0.21 25.62
CA ILE A 74 11.02 1.06 26.40
C ILE A 74 10.51 1.11 27.83
N SER A 75 11.44 1.13 28.79
CA SER A 75 11.10 1.41 30.19
C SER A 75 11.01 2.90 30.47
N THR A 76 10.18 3.29 31.45
CA THR A 76 9.91 4.70 31.75
C THR A 76 11.18 5.47 32.08
N LEU A 77 12.03 4.94 32.96
CA LEU A 77 13.25 5.62 33.39
C LEU A 77 14.29 5.72 32.25
N ASN A 78 14.39 4.70 31.38
CA ASN A 78 15.26 4.78 30.21
C ASN A 78 14.77 5.87 29.25
N PHE A 79 13.47 5.96 28.99
CA PHE A 79 12.90 7.02 28.15
C PHE A 79 13.19 8.42 28.71
N LEU A 80 13.03 8.62 30.02
CA LEU A 80 13.32 9.91 30.66
C LEU A 80 14.80 10.29 30.55
N ASP A 81 15.72 9.34 30.70
CA ASP A 81 17.15 9.58 30.47
C ASP A 81 17.44 9.96 29.01
N TRP A 82 16.79 9.29 28.05
CA TRP A 82 16.93 9.59 26.63
C TRP A 82 16.46 11.00 26.31
N GLN A 83 15.33 11.41 26.88
CA GLN A 83 14.78 12.76 26.70
C GLN A 83 15.69 13.81 27.34
N LYS A 84 16.22 13.55 28.54
CA LYS A 84 17.11 14.46 29.27
C LYS A 84 18.43 14.69 28.55
N ASP A 85 19.04 13.64 28.01
CA ASP A 85 20.36 13.70 27.36
C ASP A 85 20.30 13.85 25.84
N ASN A 86 19.09 14.06 25.29
CA ASN A 86 18.86 14.26 23.87
C ASN A 86 19.59 15.51 23.33
N ARG A 87 20.31 15.36 22.21
CA ARG A 87 20.92 16.48 21.47
C ARG A 87 20.62 16.45 19.98
N VAL A 88 20.21 15.30 19.44
CA VAL A 88 19.95 15.06 18.01
C VAL A 88 18.50 15.21 17.58
N PHE A 89 17.54 15.24 18.51
CA PHE A 89 16.10 15.38 18.20
C PHE A 89 15.56 16.75 18.61
N ASP A 90 14.68 17.34 17.78
CA ASP A 90 13.89 18.52 18.15
C ASP A 90 12.84 18.14 19.21
N PHE A 91 12.19 17.00 19.01
CA PHE A 91 11.12 16.47 19.85
C PHE A 91 11.29 14.97 20.02
N MET A 92 10.96 14.47 21.21
CA MET A 92 10.90 13.04 21.53
C MET A 92 9.67 12.82 22.43
N ALA A 93 8.82 11.87 22.03
CA ALA A 93 7.57 11.58 22.70
C ALA A 93 7.43 10.07 22.93
N ALA A 94 6.98 9.69 24.11
CA ALA A 94 6.55 8.35 24.41
C ALA A 94 5.10 8.15 23.96
N GLN A 95 4.77 6.93 23.58
CA GLN A 95 3.43 6.47 23.28
C GLN A 95 3.21 5.09 23.87
N THR A 96 1.99 4.84 24.33
CA THR A 96 1.53 3.50 24.68
C THR A 96 0.07 3.32 24.27
N GLY A 97 -0.40 2.08 24.32
CA GLY A 97 -1.82 1.77 24.13
C GLY A 97 -2.64 2.30 25.30
N GLY A 98 -3.91 2.58 25.04
CA GLY A 98 -4.81 3.04 26.08
C GLY A 98 -6.24 3.04 25.58
N PRO A 99 -6.84 1.85 25.33
CA PRO A 99 -8.27 1.79 25.06
C PRO A 99 -9.04 2.50 26.18
N ALA A 100 -10.17 3.10 25.83
CA ALA A 100 -11.00 3.83 26.76
C ALA A 100 -12.46 3.53 26.46
N THR A 101 -13.28 3.36 27.48
CA THR A 101 -14.72 3.19 27.31
C THR A 101 -15.40 4.55 27.41
N LEU A 102 -16.03 5.00 26.32
CA LEU A 102 -16.84 6.21 26.33
C LEU A 102 -18.20 5.90 26.96
N THR A 103 -18.56 6.67 27.99
CA THR A 103 -19.86 6.58 28.67
C THR A 103 -20.54 7.95 28.74
N GLY A 104 -21.84 7.98 29.06
CA GLY A 104 -22.59 9.23 29.33
C GLY A 104 -23.10 10.00 28.10
N VAL A 105 -22.80 9.57 26.88
CA VAL A 105 -23.31 10.17 25.63
C VAL A 105 -24.35 9.27 24.97
N SER A 106 -24.03 7.98 24.86
CA SER A 106 -24.86 6.93 24.25
C SER A 106 -24.64 5.62 25.01
N GLU A 107 -25.04 4.49 24.41
CA GLU A 107 -24.55 3.18 24.84
C GLU A 107 -23.03 3.18 24.99
N PRO A 108 -22.47 2.54 26.04
CA PRO A 108 -21.04 2.45 26.24
C PRO A 108 -20.32 1.86 25.04
N VAL A 109 -19.31 2.56 24.53
CA VAL A 109 -18.50 2.08 23.41
C VAL A 109 -17.04 2.05 23.81
N GLN A 110 -16.39 0.89 23.62
CA GLN A 110 -14.94 0.79 23.75
C GLN A 110 -14.27 1.45 22.55
N LEU A 111 -13.50 2.50 22.83
CA LEU A 111 -12.72 3.25 21.87
C LEU A 111 -11.27 2.81 21.95
N ARG A 112 -10.60 2.80 20.79
CA ARG A 112 -9.14 2.64 20.76
C ARG A 112 -8.51 3.98 21.01
N GLY A 113 -7.66 4.03 22.02
CA GLY A 113 -6.91 5.22 22.37
C GLY A 113 -5.42 4.95 22.45
N ALA A 114 -4.66 6.02 22.32
CA ALA A 114 -3.28 6.05 22.71
C ALA A 114 -3.10 7.04 23.87
N ARG A 115 -2.14 6.74 24.74
CA ARG A 115 -1.58 7.72 25.67
C ARG A 115 -0.24 8.18 25.11
N VAL A 116 -0.03 9.49 24.99
CA VAL A 116 1.15 10.07 24.33
C VAL A 116 1.71 11.25 25.12
N SER A 117 3.02 11.48 25.05
CA SER A 117 3.63 12.71 25.59
C SER A 117 3.10 13.96 24.86
N SER A 118 3.20 15.11 25.50
CA SER A 118 2.71 16.39 24.98
C SER A 118 3.24 16.74 23.59
N SER A 119 4.52 16.48 23.33
CA SER A 119 5.23 16.77 22.07
C SER A 119 4.92 15.82 20.91
N TYR A 120 4.05 14.83 21.11
CA TYR A 120 3.77 13.79 20.12
C TYR A 120 3.27 14.35 18.78
N PHE A 121 2.31 15.28 18.81
CA PHE A 121 1.77 15.87 17.57
C PHE A 121 2.75 16.81 16.87
N GLU A 122 3.69 17.40 17.62
CA GLU A 122 4.74 18.27 17.07
C GLU A 122 5.73 17.48 16.22
N ILE A 123 6.02 16.22 16.59
CA ILE A 123 6.87 15.31 15.81
C ILE A 123 6.29 15.10 14.40
N PHE A 124 4.99 14.83 14.31
CA PHE A 124 4.29 14.56 13.05
C PHE A 124 3.84 15.83 12.30
N GLY A 125 4.00 17.01 12.94
CA GLY A 125 3.62 18.30 12.37
C GLY A 125 2.11 18.45 12.16
N ILE A 126 1.28 17.72 12.92
CA ILE A 126 -0.16 17.80 12.79
C ILE A 126 -0.74 18.83 13.75
N LYS A 127 -1.66 19.66 13.25
CA LYS A 127 -2.43 20.62 14.03
C LYS A 127 -3.88 20.15 14.13
N ALA A 128 -4.54 20.47 15.23
CA ALA A 128 -5.97 20.26 15.35
C ALA A 128 -6.72 21.09 14.31
N ALA A 129 -7.76 20.52 13.67
CA ALA A 129 -8.64 21.25 12.77
C ALA A 129 -9.60 22.16 13.56
N VAL A 130 -9.99 21.73 14.75
CA VAL A 130 -10.81 22.49 15.70
C VAL A 130 -10.16 22.40 17.08
N GLY A 131 -10.04 23.51 17.79
CA GLY A 131 -9.38 23.56 19.10
C GLY A 131 -7.85 23.57 19.01
N ARG A 132 -7.19 22.79 19.87
CA ARG A 132 -5.72 22.72 19.98
C ARG A 132 -5.21 21.30 20.24
N THR A 133 -3.89 21.13 20.12
CA THR A 133 -3.19 19.94 20.61
C THR A 133 -2.75 20.11 22.07
N PHE A 134 -2.02 19.14 22.61
CA PHE A 134 -1.50 19.19 23.99
C PHE A 134 -0.50 20.33 24.19
N LEU A 135 -0.52 20.90 25.38
CA LEU A 135 0.50 21.83 25.88
C LEU A 135 1.64 21.04 26.56
N PRO A 136 2.87 21.59 26.66
CA PRO A 136 4.05 20.89 27.18
C PRO A 136 3.90 20.29 28.58
N ASP A 137 3.02 20.83 29.43
CA ASP A 137 2.82 20.37 30.81
C ASP A 137 1.63 19.42 30.99
N GLU A 138 0.85 19.16 29.94
CA GLU A 138 -0.37 18.34 30.04
C GLU A 138 -0.07 16.84 30.14
N ASP A 139 1.18 16.42 29.95
CA ASP A 139 1.67 15.07 30.25
C ASP A 139 2.19 14.90 31.68
N GLN A 140 1.84 15.82 32.59
CA GLN A 140 2.12 15.73 34.02
C GLN A 140 0.90 15.27 34.80
N LEU A 141 1.12 14.53 35.90
CA LEU A 141 0.06 14.05 36.77
C LEU A 141 -0.84 15.20 37.24
N GLY A 142 -2.15 15.04 37.07
CA GLY A 142 -3.15 16.02 37.48
C GLY A 142 -3.48 17.06 36.40
N LYS A 143 -2.70 17.14 35.32
CA LYS A 143 -2.97 17.97 34.14
C LYS A 143 -3.39 17.13 32.91
N ASP A 144 -3.45 15.81 33.08
CA ASP A 144 -3.64 14.80 32.03
C ASP A 144 -5.11 14.49 31.69
N ARG A 145 -6.06 15.24 32.27
CA ARG A 145 -7.52 15.07 32.06
C ARG A 145 -8.05 15.80 30.82
N VAL A 146 -7.28 15.75 29.74
CA VAL A 146 -7.65 16.31 28.44
C VAL A 146 -7.62 15.23 27.37
N VAL A 147 -8.38 15.41 26.30
CA VAL A 147 -8.45 14.43 25.20
C VAL A 147 -8.56 15.13 23.86
N ILE A 148 -7.92 14.52 22.86
CA ILE A 148 -8.02 14.90 21.46
C ILE A 148 -8.70 13.77 20.70
N LEU A 149 -9.67 14.10 19.84
CA LEU A 149 -10.46 13.13 19.09
C LEU A 149 -10.00 13.07 17.62
N SER A 150 -10.16 11.91 16.98
CA SER A 150 -10.14 11.84 15.53
C SER A 150 -11.41 12.48 14.96
N HIS A 151 -11.33 12.97 13.73
CA HIS A 151 -12.50 13.53 13.05
C HIS A 151 -13.60 12.49 12.88
N ALA A 152 -13.26 11.25 12.52
CA ALA A 152 -14.19 10.15 12.35
C ALA A 152 -14.93 9.81 13.65
N LEU A 153 -14.26 9.88 14.81
CA LEU A 153 -14.90 9.69 16.11
C LEU A 153 -15.85 10.85 16.43
N TRP A 154 -15.40 12.09 16.20
CA TRP A 154 -16.20 13.30 16.42
C TRP A 154 -17.50 13.28 15.60
N ILE A 155 -17.43 12.94 14.31
CA ILE A 155 -18.62 12.80 13.46
C ILE A 155 -19.52 11.66 13.95
N ARG A 156 -18.95 10.47 14.23
CA ARG A 156 -19.73 9.26 14.53
C ARG A 156 -20.45 9.34 15.88
N GLN A 157 -19.79 9.84 16.93
CA GLN A 157 -20.34 9.83 18.28
C GLN A 157 -20.93 11.17 18.73
N PHE A 158 -20.50 12.27 18.11
CA PHE A 158 -20.90 13.63 18.52
C PHE A 158 -21.53 14.44 17.38
N GLY A 159 -21.86 13.80 16.25
CA GLY A 159 -22.55 14.44 15.12
C GLY A 159 -21.77 15.54 14.42
N GLY A 160 -20.49 15.74 14.72
CA GLY A 160 -19.71 16.86 14.20
C GLY A 160 -20.01 18.20 14.87
N ASP A 161 -20.51 18.20 16.10
CA ASP A 161 -20.84 19.43 16.82
C ASP A 161 -19.56 20.22 17.20
N PRO A 162 -19.35 21.45 16.69
CA PRO A 162 -18.18 22.26 17.00
C PRO A 162 -18.15 22.72 18.47
N SER A 163 -19.27 22.69 19.21
CA SER A 163 -19.26 23.02 20.64
C SER A 163 -18.66 21.91 21.50
N ILE A 164 -18.20 20.80 20.93
CA ILE A 164 -17.51 19.73 21.67
C ILE A 164 -16.21 20.22 22.33
N ILE A 165 -15.60 21.30 21.84
CA ILE A 165 -14.38 21.84 22.46
C ILE A 165 -14.71 22.41 23.84
N ASN A 166 -13.87 22.08 24.82
CA ASN A 166 -14.04 22.34 26.25
C ASN A 166 -15.25 21.62 26.89
N HIS A 167 -15.93 20.72 26.18
CA HIS A 167 -16.90 19.82 26.79
C HIS A 167 -16.21 18.65 27.48
N THR A 168 -16.76 18.23 28.61
CA THR A 168 -16.30 17.05 29.34
C THR A 168 -17.01 15.80 28.84
N ILE A 169 -16.23 14.77 28.53
CA ILE A 169 -16.71 13.41 28.23
C ILE A 169 -16.20 12.44 29.29
N LEU A 170 -16.92 11.35 29.50
CA LEU A 170 -16.51 10.31 30.43
C LEU A 170 -15.76 9.21 29.67
N LEU A 171 -14.48 9.03 30.00
CA LEU A 171 -13.64 7.95 29.49
C LEU A 171 -13.23 7.09 30.67
N ASP A 172 -13.58 5.81 30.64
CA ASP A 172 -13.37 4.87 31.76
C ASP A 172 -14.01 5.39 33.07
N ASN A 173 -15.17 6.05 32.95
CA ASN A 173 -15.88 6.78 34.01
C ASN A 173 -15.09 7.94 34.64
N GLU A 174 -14.01 8.40 34.02
CA GLU A 174 -13.25 9.57 34.44
C GLU A 174 -13.51 10.77 33.52
N PRO A 175 -13.76 11.97 34.07
CA PRO A 175 -14.02 13.15 33.28
C PRO A 175 -12.75 13.61 32.55
N HIS A 176 -12.86 13.73 31.22
CA HIS A 176 -11.82 14.28 30.34
C HIS A 176 -12.40 15.41 29.51
N THR A 177 -11.70 16.54 29.43
CA THR A 177 -12.11 17.68 28.62
C THR A 177 -11.60 17.53 27.19
N VAL A 178 -12.50 17.60 26.21
CA VAL A 178 -12.13 17.59 24.79
C VAL A 178 -11.50 18.93 24.43
N ILE A 179 -10.23 18.93 24.04
CA ILE A 179 -9.48 20.16 23.73
C ILE A 179 -9.23 20.36 22.24
N GLY A 180 -9.42 19.31 21.44
CA GLY A 180 -9.20 19.39 20.00
C GLY A 180 -9.71 18.19 19.21
N VAL A 181 -9.93 18.43 17.92
CA VAL A 181 -10.27 17.41 16.92
C VAL A 181 -9.25 17.47 15.79
N LEU A 182 -8.66 16.33 15.45
CA LEU A 182 -7.71 16.23 14.34
C LEU A 182 -8.39 16.38 12.97
N PRO A 183 -7.67 16.79 11.91
CA PRO A 183 -8.26 17.00 10.59
C PRO A 183 -8.81 15.73 9.94
N ALA A 184 -9.93 15.89 9.22
CA ALA A 184 -10.56 14.84 8.41
C ALA A 184 -9.58 14.29 7.36
N GLY A 185 -9.57 12.97 7.19
CA GLY A 185 -8.72 12.32 6.18
C GLY A 185 -7.22 12.48 6.41
N SER A 186 -6.78 12.92 7.60
CA SER A 186 -5.39 12.85 8.02
C SER A 186 -4.95 11.39 8.27
N ALA A 187 -3.64 11.14 8.37
CA ALA A 187 -3.16 9.82 8.76
C ALA A 187 -3.69 9.39 10.14
N PHE A 188 -3.84 10.33 11.07
CA PHE A 188 -4.40 10.10 12.40
C PHE A 188 -5.90 9.77 12.35
N ASP A 189 -6.65 10.37 11.44
CA ASP A 189 -8.07 10.07 11.25
C ASP A 189 -8.30 8.67 10.69
N ARG A 190 -7.38 8.20 9.84
CA ARG A 190 -7.37 6.82 9.34
C ARG A 190 -6.72 5.83 10.31
N ALA A 191 -5.93 6.28 11.28
CA ALA A 191 -5.11 5.43 12.14
C ALA A 191 -5.95 4.46 12.99
N PHE A 192 -5.25 3.57 13.70
CA PHE A 192 -5.89 2.64 14.64
C PHE A 192 -6.56 3.35 15.82
N ASN A 193 -5.90 4.40 16.33
CA ASN A 193 -6.36 5.16 17.48
C ASN A 193 -7.42 6.17 17.06
N GLN A 194 -8.49 6.25 17.84
CA GLN A 194 -9.62 7.15 17.63
C GLN A 194 -9.56 8.36 18.56
N LEU A 195 -8.79 8.25 19.65
CA LEU A 195 -8.55 9.32 20.60
C LEU A 195 -7.12 9.26 21.14
N TRP A 196 -6.66 10.40 21.66
CA TRP A 196 -5.36 10.55 22.30
C TRP A 196 -5.55 11.24 23.65
N ARG A 197 -4.96 10.67 24.69
CA ARG A 197 -4.84 11.24 26.04
C ARG A 197 -3.37 11.54 26.34
N PRO A 198 -3.04 12.51 27.20
CA PRO A 198 -1.68 12.68 27.68
C PRO A 198 -1.19 11.43 28.42
N LEU A 199 0.12 11.19 28.34
CA LEU A 199 0.81 10.13 29.06
C LEU A 199 1.53 10.73 30.27
N ALA A 200 0.84 10.79 31.40
CA ALA A 200 1.45 11.08 32.69
C ALA A 200 1.99 9.79 33.33
N PHE A 201 3.24 9.81 33.76
CA PHE A 201 3.87 8.67 34.43
C PHE A 201 3.49 8.66 35.91
N GLU A 202 2.80 7.61 36.34
CA GLU A 202 2.53 7.38 37.77
C GLU A 202 3.81 6.95 38.50
N PRO A 203 3.91 7.18 39.83
CA PRO A 203 5.06 6.72 40.62
C PRO A 203 5.32 5.21 40.48
N SER A 204 4.26 4.42 40.31
CA SER A 204 4.33 2.97 40.06
C SER A 204 5.00 2.61 38.73
N ASN A 205 5.00 3.53 37.75
CA ASN A 205 5.59 3.33 36.44
C ASN A 205 7.07 3.75 36.40
N MET A 206 7.61 4.36 37.45
CA MET A 206 8.99 4.86 37.53
C MET A 206 9.99 3.71 37.75
N THR A 207 10.08 2.81 36.77
CA THR A 207 10.92 1.59 36.82
C THR A 207 11.68 1.39 35.51
N ARG A 208 12.81 0.67 35.60
CA ARG A 208 13.58 0.15 34.44
C ARG A 208 13.19 -1.28 34.05
N ASN A 209 12.47 -1.99 34.93
CA ASN A 209 12.21 -3.43 34.75
C ASN A 209 10.93 -3.74 33.96
N PHE A 210 10.18 -2.73 33.57
CA PHE A 210 8.94 -2.89 32.82
C PHE A 210 8.99 -2.06 31.53
N HIS A 211 8.80 -2.73 30.40
CA HIS A 211 9.04 -2.19 29.06
C HIS A 211 7.74 -2.11 28.28
N TRP A 212 7.09 -0.94 28.31
CA TRP A 212 5.69 -0.80 27.92
C TRP A 212 5.43 0.41 27.02
N LEU A 213 6.48 1.17 26.72
CA LEU A 213 6.44 2.37 25.90
C LEU A 213 7.00 2.09 24.50
N GLY A 214 6.44 2.75 23.50
CA GLY A 214 7.14 3.08 22.26
C GLY A 214 7.58 4.54 22.30
N ALA A 215 8.61 4.91 21.52
CA ALA A 215 9.00 6.30 21.37
C ALA A 215 9.14 6.69 19.91
N PHE A 216 8.68 7.90 19.60
CA PHE A 216 8.91 8.57 18.33
C PHE A 216 9.72 9.83 18.59
N ALA A 217 10.55 10.20 17.63
CA ALA A 217 11.33 11.42 17.71
C ALA A 217 11.49 12.04 16.32
N ARG A 218 11.72 13.35 16.27
CA ARG A 218 12.06 14.07 15.05
C ARG A 218 13.50 14.56 15.11
N LEU A 219 14.34 14.11 14.18
CA LEU A 219 15.73 14.58 14.04
C LEU A 219 15.78 16.08 13.87
N LYS A 220 16.74 16.77 14.49
CA LYS A 220 17.03 18.19 14.23
C LYS A 220 17.42 18.41 12.78
N ARG A 221 17.25 19.65 12.29
CA ARG A 221 17.62 19.99 10.91
C ARG A 221 19.13 19.81 10.71
N GLY A 222 19.52 19.04 9.70
CA GLY A 222 20.92 18.74 9.39
C GLY A 222 21.53 17.56 10.15
N MET A 223 20.79 16.91 11.07
CA MET A 223 21.24 15.68 11.72
C MET A 223 20.94 14.46 10.87
N SER A 224 21.92 13.56 10.74
CA SER A 224 21.76 12.29 10.05
C SER A 224 21.22 11.20 10.99
N LEU A 225 20.64 10.16 10.40
CA LEU A 225 20.22 8.95 11.14
C LEU A 225 21.41 8.29 11.85
N GLU A 226 22.60 8.33 11.25
CA GLU A 226 23.81 7.74 11.82
C GLU A 226 24.28 8.52 13.07
N GLN A 227 24.21 9.85 13.03
CA GLN A 227 24.49 10.69 14.21
C GLN A 227 23.52 10.39 15.35
N ALA A 228 22.23 10.23 15.04
CA ALA A 228 21.24 9.86 16.03
C ALA A 228 21.48 8.46 16.61
N ARG A 229 21.82 7.47 15.78
CA ARG A 229 22.21 6.13 16.23
C ARG A 229 23.43 6.18 17.14
N ALA A 230 24.46 6.95 16.78
CA ALA A 230 25.66 7.09 17.58
C ALA A 230 25.35 7.73 18.95
N GLN A 231 24.57 8.81 18.99
CA GLN A 231 24.18 9.43 20.26
C GLN A 231 23.37 8.47 21.13
N MET A 232 22.34 7.84 20.57
CA MET A 232 21.48 6.93 21.34
C MET A 232 22.24 5.69 21.82
N THR A 233 23.22 5.21 21.04
CA THR A 233 24.12 4.14 21.47
C THR A 233 24.96 4.59 22.67
N ALA A 234 25.55 5.78 22.63
CA ALA A 234 26.33 6.32 23.74
C ALA A 234 25.49 6.49 25.02
N ILE A 235 24.24 6.96 24.89
CA ILE A 235 23.30 7.06 26.01
C ILE A 235 22.98 5.65 26.56
N GLY A 236 22.70 4.68 25.69
CA GLY A 236 22.45 3.29 26.07
C GLY A 236 23.61 2.66 26.84
N THR A 237 24.84 2.79 26.32
CA THR A 237 26.06 2.28 26.98
C THR A 237 26.29 2.93 28.34
N ARG A 238 25.98 4.23 28.48
CA ARG A 238 26.07 4.90 29.78
C ARG A 238 25.02 4.34 30.76
N ILE A 239 23.77 4.21 30.34
CA ILE A 239 22.69 3.64 31.18
C ILE A 239 23.03 2.20 31.58
N GLU A 240 23.57 1.39 30.68
CA GLU A 240 24.05 0.04 30.99
C GLU A 240 25.12 0.04 32.09
N LYS A 241 26.07 0.98 32.04
CA LYS A 241 27.13 1.12 33.04
C LYS A 241 26.61 1.63 34.39
N ASP A 242 25.70 2.59 34.36
CA ASP A 242 25.16 3.24 35.56
C ASP A 242 24.12 2.35 36.27
N PHE A 243 23.41 1.49 35.52
CA PHE A 243 22.32 0.63 36.02
C PHE A 243 22.46 -0.83 35.54
N PRO A 244 23.57 -1.52 35.85
CA PRO A 244 23.84 -2.86 35.33
C PRO A 244 22.78 -3.90 35.73
N ASP A 245 22.12 -3.75 36.87
CA ASP A 245 21.13 -4.71 37.36
C ASP A 245 19.90 -4.83 36.44
N SER A 246 19.55 -3.74 35.73
CA SER A 246 18.37 -3.68 34.86
C SER A 246 18.71 -3.60 33.37
N ASN A 247 19.87 -3.01 33.02
CA ASN A 247 20.21 -2.66 31.65
C ASN A 247 21.43 -3.41 31.09
N LYS A 248 21.99 -4.42 31.78
CA LYS A 248 23.12 -5.19 31.26
C LYS A 248 22.79 -5.86 29.92
N GLY A 249 23.58 -5.55 28.89
CA GLY A 249 23.40 -6.02 27.51
C GLY A 249 22.24 -5.36 26.75
N TRP A 250 21.56 -4.38 27.34
CA TRP A 250 20.50 -3.63 26.67
C TRP A 250 21.09 -2.47 25.87
N GLY A 251 20.66 -2.36 24.61
CA GLY A 251 21.04 -1.27 23.71
C GLY A 251 19.85 -0.40 23.33
N VAL A 252 20.12 0.55 22.42
CA VAL A 252 19.09 1.41 21.81
C VAL A 252 19.14 1.23 20.30
N VAL A 253 17.97 1.15 19.68
CA VAL A 253 17.80 1.05 18.22
C VAL A 253 17.03 2.26 17.73
N VAL A 254 17.52 2.86 16.64
CA VAL A 254 16.90 4.01 15.98
C VAL A 254 16.65 3.64 14.51
N GLU A 255 15.38 3.71 14.12
CA GLU A 255 14.89 3.31 12.80
C GLU A 255 14.11 4.47 12.17
N ARG A 256 14.24 4.65 10.85
CA ARG A 256 13.38 5.60 10.14
C ARG A 256 11.95 5.13 10.22
N TYR A 257 11.03 6.03 10.54
CA TYR A 257 9.63 5.67 10.71
C TYR A 257 9.01 5.11 9.42
N ALA A 258 9.44 5.62 8.25
CA ALA A 258 9.05 5.07 6.95
C ALA A 258 9.42 3.59 6.77
N ASP A 259 10.61 3.18 7.21
CA ASP A 259 11.09 1.79 7.11
C ASP A 259 10.33 0.87 8.08
N VAL A 260 9.78 1.41 9.17
CA VAL A 260 8.94 0.68 10.14
C VAL A 260 7.53 0.48 9.62
N ILE A 261 6.94 1.51 9.01
CA ILE A 261 5.60 1.42 8.40
C ILE A 261 5.60 0.45 7.22
N VAL A 262 6.67 0.48 6.43
CA VAL A 262 6.85 -0.35 5.24
C VAL A 262 8.01 -1.30 5.48
N GLY A 263 7.73 -2.40 6.17
CA GLY A 263 8.75 -3.41 6.44
C GLY A 263 9.38 -3.97 5.14
N PRO A 264 10.63 -4.45 5.21
CA PRO A 264 11.33 -5.01 4.04
C PRO A 264 10.59 -6.19 3.41
N GLU A 265 9.89 -6.98 4.21
CA GLU A 265 9.05 -8.09 3.75
C GLU A 265 7.85 -7.59 2.94
N THR A 266 7.14 -6.58 3.42
CA THR A 266 6.00 -5.96 2.71
C THR A 266 6.45 -5.36 1.38
N ARG A 267 7.59 -4.67 1.37
CA ARG A 267 8.19 -4.13 0.14
C ARG A 267 8.51 -5.23 -0.87
N THR A 268 9.11 -6.32 -0.40
CA THR A 268 9.45 -7.46 -1.24
C THR A 268 8.19 -8.13 -1.80
N ALA A 269 7.19 -8.37 -0.96
CA ALA A 269 5.91 -8.96 -1.36
C ALA A 269 5.19 -8.13 -2.43
N LEU A 270 5.16 -6.79 -2.27
CA LEU A 270 4.56 -5.89 -3.26
C LEU A 270 5.31 -5.91 -4.60
N TRP A 271 6.64 -5.98 -4.61
CA TRP A 271 7.43 -6.11 -5.84
C TRP A 271 7.24 -7.47 -6.53
N VAL A 272 7.15 -8.54 -5.75
CA VAL A 272 6.83 -9.89 -6.28
C VAL A 272 5.45 -9.87 -6.93
N LEU A 273 4.44 -9.28 -6.26
CA LEU A 273 3.08 -9.19 -6.78
C LEU A 273 2.98 -8.32 -8.04
N MET A 274 3.71 -7.20 -8.08
CA MET A 274 3.84 -6.35 -9.28
C MET A 274 4.47 -7.13 -10.44
N THR A 275 5.54 -7.88 -10.17
CA THR A 275 6.22 -8.68 -11.19
C THR A 275 5.30 -9.79 -11.72
N ALA A 276 4.63 -10.51 -10.82
CA ALA A 276 3.72 -11.60 -11.19
C ALA A 276 2.56 -11.09 -12.07
N THR A 277 1.96 -9.96 -11.73
CA THR A 277 0.88 -9.39 -12.56
C THR A 277 1.36 -8.77 -13.86
N GLY A 278 2.58 -8.23 -13.90
CA GLY A 278 3.25 -7.87 -15.14
C GLY A 278 3.42 -9.08 -16.07
N MET A 279 3.83 -10.24 -15.54
CA MET A 279 3.94 -11.48 -16.30
C MET A 279 2.58 -11.96 -16.84
N VAL A 280 1.52 -11.91 -16.04
CA VAL A 280 0.15 -12.23 -16.49
C VAL A 280 -0.28 -11.32 -17.64
N LEU A 281 0.04 -10.02 -17.57
CA LEU A 281 -0.24 -9.09 -18.66
C LEU A 281 0.54 -9.43 -19.93
N LEU A 282 1.81 -9.82 -19.81
CA LEU A 282 2.62 -10.26 -20.96
C LEU A 282 2.06 -11.53 -21.62
N ILE A 283 1.55 -12.49 -20.84
CA ILE A 283 0.80 -13.65 -21.36
C ILE A 283 -0.44 -13.19 -22.14
N GLY A 284 -1.18 -12.22 -21.59
CA GLY A 284 -2.31 -11.61 -22.29
C GLY A 284 -1.90 -10.97 -23.62
N CYS A 285 -0.80 -10.21 -23.63
CA CYS A 285 -0.26 -9.61 -24.85
C CYS A 285 0.17 -10.66 -25.89
N ALA A 286 0.81 -11.75 -25.47
CA ALA A 286 1.18 -12.86 -26.35
C ALA A 286 -0.05 -13.51 -26.99
N ASN A 287 -1.09 -13.76 -26.21
CA ASN A 287 -2.37 -14.26 -26.69
C ASN A 287 -3.03 -13.33 -27.71
N LEU A 288 -3.03 -12.03 -27.45
CA LEU A 288 -3.59 -11.04 -28.38
C LEU A 288 -2.76 -10.90 -29.65
N ALA A 289 -1.44 -11.00 -29.55
CA ALA A 289 -0.57 -11.04 -30.72
C ALA A 289 -0.87 -12.29 -31.57
N ASN A 290 -1.00 -13.47 -30.96
CA ASN A 290 -1.34 -14.72 -31.65
C ASN A 290 -2.70 -14.63 -32.34
N LEU A 291 -3.72 -14.08 -31.66
CA LEU A 291 -5.04 -13.85 -32.25
C LEU A 291 -4.97 -12.84 -33.40
N ALA A 292 -4.26 -11.73 -33.24
CA ALA A 292 -4.10 -10.71 -34.27
C ALA A 292 -3.36 -11.27 -35.51
N LEU A 293 -2.34 -12.10 -35.31
CA LEU A 293 -1.63 -12.81 -36.38
C LEU A 293 -2.55 -13.78 -37.12
N ALA A 294 -3.35 -14.57 -36.41
CA ALA A 294 -4.32 -15.48 -37.02
C ALA A 294 -5.37 -14.73 -37.88
N ARG A 295 -5.77 -13.53 -37.46
CA ARG A 295 -6.69 -12.66 -38.22
C ARG A 295 -5.98 -11.90 -39.36
N GLY A 296 -4.69 -11.63 -39.24
CA GLY A 296 -3.89 -10.99 -40.29
C GLY A 296 -3.90 -11.79 -41.59
N VAL A 297 -3.93 -13.13 -41.50
CA VAL A 297 -4.02 -14.04 -42.65
C VAL A 297 -5.31 -13.84 -43.46
N SER A 298 -6.45 -13.58 -42.81
CA SER A 298 -7.71 -13.33 -43.54
C SER A 298 -7.77 -11.93 -44.16
N ARG A 299 -6.96 -10.98 -43.67
CA ARG A 299 -6.83 -9.61 -44.20
C ARG A 299 -5.70 -9.44 -45.22
N GLU A 300 -4.97 -10.52 -45.53
CA GLU A 300 -3.79 -10.49 -46.40
C GLU A 300 -4.12 -9.99 -47.82
N ARG A 301 -5.29 -10.38 -48.37
CA ARG A 301 -5.79 -9.90 -49.66
C ARG A 301 -6.10 -8.39 -49.66
N GLU A 302 -6.69 -7.87 -48.58
CA GLU A 302 -7.00 -6.44 -48.45
C GLU A 302 -5.71 -5.60 -48.38
N VAL A 303 -4.71 -6.08 -47.63
CA VAL A 303 -3.40 -5.43 -47.51
C VAL A 303 -2.66 -5.46 -48.84
N ALA A 304 -2.68 -6.58 -49.56
CA ALA A 304 -2.05 -6.71 -50.87
C ALA A 304 -2.66 -5.75 -51.91
N VAL A 305 -4.00 -5.59 -51.94
CA VAL A 305 -4.68 -4.63 -52.82
C VAL A 305 -4.32 -3.19 -52.46
N ARG A 306 -4.22 -2.84 -51.18
CA ARG A 306 -3.80 -1.49 -50.76
C ARG A 306 -2.35 -1.20 -51.11
N ALA A 307 -1.47 -2.20 -50.96
CA ALA A 307 -0.08 -2.09 -51.35
C ALA A 307 0.09 -1.92 -52.86
N SER A 308 -0.70 -2.63 -53.68
CA SER A 308 -0.67 -2.48 -55.15
C SER A 308 -1.24 -1.13 -55.61
N LEU A 309 -2.15 -0.52 -54.85
CA LEU A 309 -2.63 0.86 -55.05
C LEU A 309 -1.65 1.94 -54.55
N GLY A 310 -0.44 1.57 -54.11
CA GLY A 310 0.63 2.51 -53.74
C GLY A 310 0.67 2.91 -52.26
N ALA A 311 -0.05 2.22 -51.37
CA ALA A 311 0.07 2.47 -49.94
C ALA A 311 1.48 2.12 -49.42
N GLY A 312 2.20 3.11 -48.86
CA GLY A 312 3.52 2.90 -48.29
C GLY A 312 3.50 1.97 -47.06
N ARG A 313 4.58 1.20 -46.85
CA ARG A 313 4.73 0.24 -45.73
C ARG A 313 4.47 0.88 -44.36
N TRP A 314 4.97 2.11 -44.18
CA TRP A 314 4.75 2.87 -42.94
C TRP A 314 3.27 3.19 -42.69
N ARG A 315 2.49 3.48 -43.74
CA ARG A 315 1.05 3.76 -43.62
C ARG A 315 0.29 2.54 -43.11
N LEU A 316 0.64 1.35 -43.59
CA LEU A 316 0.04 0.09 -43.16
C LEU A 316 0.43 -0.23 -41.71
N VAL A 317 1.69 -0.07 -41.33
CA VAL A 317 2.15 -0.25 -39.94
C VAL A 317 1.42 0.70 -38.98
N CYS A 318 1.37 2.01 -39.29
CA CYS A 318 0.66 2.98 -38.48
C CYS A 318 -0.83 2.63 -38.32
N GLN A 319 -1.48 2.13 -39.38
CA GLN A 319 -2.88 1.75 -39.32
C GLN A 319 -3.10 0.55 -38.37
N PHE A 320 -2.28 -0.49 -38.46
CA PHE A 320 -2.37 -1.65 -37.56
C PHE A 320 -2.04 -1.29 -36.12
N LEU A 321 -1.02 -0.47 -35.89
CA LEU A 321 -0.69 0.01 -34.55
C LEU A 321 -1.83 0.87 -33.98
N THR A 322 -2.46 1.73 -34.80
CA THR A 322 -3.60 2.54 -34.35
C THR A 322 -4.80 1.66 -33.98
N GLU A 323 -5.07 0.59 -34.73
CA GLU A 323 -6.12 -0.37 -34.42
C GLU A 323 -5.87 -1.08 -33.07
N ASN A 324 -4.65 -1.56 -32.85
CA ASN A 324 -4.28 -2.28 -31.63
C ASN A 324 -4.20 -1.35 -30.40
N VAL A 325 -3.64 -0.15 -30.56
CA VAL A 325 -3.61 0.86 -29.49
C VAL A 325 -5.01 1.31 -29.13
N LEU A 326 -5.92 1.48 -30.10
CA LEU A 326 -7.31 1.84 -29.81
C LEU A 326 -7.99 0.76 -28.96
N VAL A 327 -7.86 -0.52 -29.33
CA VAL A 327 -8.39 -1.65 -28.55
C VAL A 327 -7.78 -1.68 -27.15
N SER A 328 -6.47 -1.46 -27.06
CA SER A 328 -5.74 -1.49 -25.81
C SER A 328 -6.12 -0.34 -24.88
N VAL A 329 -6.35 0.86 -25.40
CA VAL A 329 -6.85 2.01 -24.63
C VAL A 329 -8.28 1.76 -24.16
N CYS A 330 -9.17 1.24 -25.02
CA CYS A 330 -10.53 0.88 -24.61
C CYS A 330 -10.52 -0.23 -23.52
N GLY A 331 -9.67 -1.24 -23.70
CA GLY A 331 -9.46 -2.30 -22.72
C GLY A 331 -8.87 -1.77 -21.41
N GLY A 332 -7.96 -0.80 -21.50
CA GLY A 332 -7.39 -0.09 -20.36
C GLY A 332 -8.40 0.75 -19.58
N LEU A 333 -9.29 1.47 -20.28
CA LEU A 333 -10.39 2.21 -19.65
C LEU A 333 -11.33 1.27 -18.89
N PHE A 334 -11.69 0.13 -19.48
CA PHE A 334 -12.46 -0.90 -18.78
C PHE A 334 -11.64 -1.54 -17.64
N GLY A 335 -10.35 -1.72 -17.86
CA GLY A 335 -9.40 -2.22 -16.87
C GLY A 335 -9.27 -1.31 -15.65
N ILE A 336 -9.36 0.01 -15.80
CA ILE A 336 -9.39 0.94 -14.66
C ILE A 336 -10.61 0.66 -13.77
N LEU A 337 -11.80 0.41 -14.36
CA LEU A 337 -13.00 0.06 -13.61
C LEU A 337 -12.84 -1.28 -12.86
N VAL A 338 -12.29 -2.28 -13.55
CA VAL A 338 -11.98 -3.60 -12.94
C VAL A 338 -10.97 -3.44 -11.81
N GLY A 339 -9.88 -2.71 -12.05
CA GLY A 339 -8.82 -2.45 -11.08
C GLY A 339 -9.31 -1.67 -9.87
N TYR A 340 -10.21 -0.71 -10.06
CA TYR A 340 -10.88 -0.01 -8.97
C TYR A 340 -11.73 -0.96 -8.11
N GLY A 341 -12.46 -1.87 -8.75
CA GLY A 341 -13.21 -2.94 -8.08
C GLY A 341 -12.30 -3.85 -7.26
N ILE A 342 -11.21 -4.33 -7.84
CA ILE A 342 -10.20 -5.17 -7.17
C ILE A 342 -9.59 -4.43 -5.97
N MET A 343 -9.19 -3.18 -6.15
CA MET A 343 -8.61 -2.35 -5.08
C MET A 343 -9.58 -2.21 -3.91
N ARG A 344 -10.85 -1.87 -4.17
CA ARG A 344 -11.88 -1.76 -3.12
C ARG A 344 -12.18 -3.10 -2.45
N TRP A 345 -12.23 -4.19 -3.21
CA TRP A 345 -12.44 -5.52 -2.66
C TRP A 345 -11.29 -5.93 -1.73
N MET A 346 -10.05 -5.67 -2.14
CA MET A 346 -8.86 -5.93 -1.34
C MET A 346 -8.85 -5.09 -0.06
N GLN A 347 -9.18 -3.79 -0.14
CA GLN A 347 -9.29 -2.91 1.03
C GLN A 347 -10.33 -3.37 2.07
N ARG A 348 -11.37 -4.11 1.64
CA ARG A 348 -12.38 -4.68 2.55
C ARG A 348 -11.96 -6.01 3.17
N LEU A 349 -11.17 -6.81 2.44
CA LEU A 349 -10.70 -8.11 2.90
C LEU A 349 -9.50 -8.04 3.83
N ILE A 350 -8.64 -7.03 3.63
CA ILE A 350 -7.49 -6.78 4.50
C ILE A 350 -8.03 -6.56 5.92
N PRO A 351 -7.65 -7.44 6.88
CA PRO A 351 -8.06 -7.27 8.26
C PRO A 351 -7.67 -5.87 8.75
N PRO A 352 -8.49 -5.26 9.61
CA PRO A 352 -8.07 -4.07 10.32
C PRO A 352 -6.68 -4.31 10.95
N TYR A 353 -5.74 -3.37 10.75
CA TYR A 353 -4.35 -3.36 11.28
C TYR A 353 -3.29 -4.16 10.52
N SER A 354 -3.61 -4.79 9.38
CA SER A 354 -2.57 -5.45 8.57
C SER A 354 -1.64 -4.48 7.80
N PHE A 355 -2.06 -3.23 7.60
CA PHE A 355 -1.23 -2.14 7.08
C PHE A 355 -1.40 -0.91 7.97
N ALA A 356 -0.37 -0.06 8.05
CA ALA A 356 -0.53 1.26 8.64
C ALA A 356 -1.56 2.05 7.81
N ARG A 357 -2.76 2.24 8.35
CA ARG A 357 -3.85 3.00 7.69
C ARG A 357 -3.51 4.46 7.39
N GLU A 358 -2.37 4.91 7.90
CA GLU A 358 -1.73 6.18 7.57
C GLU A 358 -1.47 6.29 6.06
N VAL A 359 -1.19 5.17 5.39
CA VAL A 359 -1.01 5.07 3.94
C VAL A 359 -2.33 5.27 3.21
N ASN A 360 -2.36 6.22 2.27
CA ASN A 360 -3.53 6.52 1.47
C ASN A 360 -3.48 5.77 0.12
N ILE A 361 -4.17 4.63 0.04
CA ILE A 361 -4.27 3.82 -1.17
C ILE A 361 -5.45 4.33 -2.01
N THR A 362 -5.14 5.15 -3.01
CA THR A 362 -6.10 5.77 -3.91
C THR A 362 -5.63 5.65 -5.36
N MET A 363 -6.60 5.60 -6.27
CA MET A 363 -6.37 5.69 -7.70
C MET A 363 -6.28 7.18 -8.06
N ASP A 364 -5.09 7.74 -7.94
CA ASP A 364 -4.84 9.15 -8.27
C ASP A 364 -4.38 9.31 -9.73
N VAL A 365 -4.01 10.54 -10.10
CA VAL A 365 -3.52 10.85 -11.45
C VAL A 365 -2.28 10.04 -11.82
N ARG A 366 -1.39 9.68 -10.86
CA ARG A 366 -0.20 8.87 -11.16
C ARG A 366 -0.60 7.46 -11.55
N VAL A 367 -1.53 6.86 -10.82
CA VAL A 367 -2.07 5.53 -11.14
C VAL A 367 -2.80 5.54 -12.49
N LEU A 368 -3.58 6.58 -12.78
CA LEU A 368 -4.27 6.71 -14.07
C LEU A 368 -3.30 6.91 -15.24
N LEU A 369 -2.24 7.70 -15.05
CA LEU A 369 -1.17 7.86 -16.03
C LEU A 369 -0.40 6.56 -16.24
N PHE A 370 -0.14 5.80 -15.17
CA PHE A 370 0.43 4.46 -15.27
C PHE A 370 -0.48 3.51 -16.07
N ALA A 371 -1.78 3.49 -15.77
CA ALA A 371 -2.78 2.69 -16.49
C ALA A 371 -2.82 3.06 -17.98
N LEU A 372 -2.79 4.35 -18.30
CA LEU A 372 -2.75 4.83 -19.68
C LEU A 372 -1.44 4.43 -20.38
N ALA A 373 -0.30 4.61 -19.71
CA ALA A 373 1.02 4.26 -20.25
C ALA A 373 1.12 2.76 -20.53
N ILE A 374 0.69 1.91 -19.60
CA ILE A 374 0.70 0.46 -19.80
C ILE A 374 -0.28 0.05 -20.88
N SER A 375 -1.45 0.70 -21.00
CA SER A 375 -2.42 0.44 -22.07
C SER A 375 -1.87 0.78 -23.45
N VAL A 376 -1.17 1.90 -23.60
CA VAL A 376 -0.52 2.25 -24.87
C VAL A 376 0.62 1.27 -25.16
N PHE A 377 1.45 0.97 -24.15
CA PHE A 377 2.57 0.05 -24.26
C PHE A 377 2.13 -1.36 -24.70
N THR A 378 1.07 -1.90 -24.10
CA THR A 378 0.53 -3.22 -24.48
C THR A 378 0.03 -3.21 -25.92
N GLY A 379 -0.71 -2.17 -26.32
CA GLY A 379 -1.21 -1.99 -27.70
C GLY A 379 -0.08 -1.96 -28.74
N LEU A 380 1.02 -1.29 -28.42
CA LEU A 380 2.22 -1.28 -29.25
C LEU A 380 2.88 -2.67 -29.28
N LEU A 381 3.02 -3.32 -28.12
CA LEU A 381 3.73 -4.59 -27.97
C LEU A 381 3.07 -5.73 -28.75
N PHE A 382 1.75 -5.94 -28.59
CA PHE A 382 1.06 -7.00 -29.34
C PHE A 382 0.74 -6.59 -30.79
N GLY A 383 0.70 -5.29 -31.08
CA GLY A 383 0.43 -4.77 -32.42
C GLY A 383 1.63 -4.74 -33.36
N LEU A 384 2.85 -4.71 -32.82
CA LEU A 384 4.07 -4.64 -33.62
C LEU A 384 4.33 -5.92 -34.42
N ALA A 385 4.13 -7.09 -33.80
CA ALA A 385 4.30 -8.39 -34.45
C ALA A 385 3.45 -8.56 -35.73
N PRO A 386 2.12 -8.37 -35.72
CA PRO A 386 1.31 -8.45 -36.93
C PRO A 386 1.61 -7.32 -37.92
N ALA A 387 1.95 -6.10 -37.44
CA ALA A 387 2.27 -4.99 -38.33
C ALA A 387 3.55 -5.22 -39.17
N LEU A 388 4.59 -5.78 -38.55
CA LEU A 388 5.84 -6.14 -39.23
C LEU A 388 5.63 -7.33 -40.18
N GLN A 389 4.80 -8.31 -39.79
CA GLN A 389 4.52 -9.47 -40.63
C GLN A 389 3.66 -9.11 -41.86
N ALA A 390 2.69 -8.21 -41.71
CA ALA A 390 1.81 -7.75 -42.80
C ALA A 390 2.52 -6.84 -43.83
N THR A 391 3.77 -6.46 -43.57
CA THR A 391 4.56 -5.60 -44.47
C THR A 391 5.78 -6.30 -45.05
N SER A 392 5.93 -7.62 -44.87
CA SER A 392 7.05 -8.37 -45.42
C SER A 392 7.00 -8.41 -46.96
N PRO A 393 8.16 -8.36 -47.66
CA PRO A 393 8.23 -8.17 -49.12
C PRO A 393 7.61 -9.31 -49.94
N ASP A 394 7.34 -10.47 -49.33
CA ASP A 394 6.85 -11.68 -50.00
C ASP A 394 5.38 -11.64 -50.40
N LEU A 395 4.63 -10.59 -50.04
CA LEU A 395 3.20 -10.45 -50.39
C LEU A 395 2.96 -10.35 -51.90
N VAL A 396 3.90 -9.74 -52.64
CA VAL A 396 3.81 -9.62 -54.10
C VAL A 396 4.14 -10.96 -54.80
N ASN A 397 5.06 -11.76 -54.23
CA ASN A 397 5.37 -13.10 -54.72
C ASN A 397 4.26 -14.10 -54.39
N SER A 398 3.57 -13.92 -53.26
CA SER A 398 2.49 -14.82 -52.80
C SER A 398 1.24 -14.78 -53.70
N MET A 399 1.02 -13.69 -54.46
CA MET A 399 -0.06 -13.61 -55.46
C MET A 399 0.26 -14.34 -56.77
N LYS A 400 1.54 -14.68 -57.05
CA LYS A 400 1.95 -15.38 -58.27
C LYS A 400 1.91 -16.91 -58.14
N THR A 401 1.76 -17.47 -56.95
CA THR A 401 1.86 -18.92 -56.73
C THR A 401 0.81 -19.43 -55.75
N SER A 402 -0.38 -19.78 -56.25
CA SER A 402 -1.42 -20.48 -55.47
C SER A 402 -1.16 -21.98 -55.26
N SER A 403 0.04 -22.53 -55.52
CA SER A 403 0.20 -24.01 -55.52
C SER A 403 1.46 -24.61 -54.89
N ARG A 404 2.53 -23.88 -54.58
CA ARG A 404 3.70 -24.46 -53.91
C ARG A 404 4.59 -23.33 -53.39
N ASN A 405 4.74 -23.22 -52.07
CA ASN A 405 5.96 -22.71 -51.42
C ASN A 405 5.84 -22.85 -49.90
N THR A 406 6.56 -23.81 -49.35
CA THR A 406 6.67 -24.16 -47.92
C THR A 406 7.67 -23.28 -47.15
N THR A 407 8.36 -22.35 -47.82
CA THR A 407 9.45 -21.55 -47.25
C THR A 407 9.02 -20.22 -46.61
N SER A 408 8.00 -19.52 -47.12
CA SER A 408 7.49 -18.28 -46.47
C SER A 408 6.72 -18.56 -45.16
N ASN A 409 6.29 -19.80 -44.96
CA ASN A 409 5.65 -20.28 -43.73
C ASN A 409 6.66 -20.52 -42.58
N ALA A 410 7.95 -20.69 -42.86
CA ALA A 410 8.92 -21.10 -41.84
C ALA A 410 9.22 -20.00 -40.81
N SER A 411 9.42 -18.75 -41.25
CA SER A 411 9.66 -17.60 -40.35
C SER A 411 8.39 -17.19 -39.58
N ARG A 412 7.22 -17.23 -40.23
CA ARG A 412 5.92 -17.01 -39.55
C ARG A 412 5.64 -18.08 -38.49
N LYS A 413 5.94 -19.34 -38.81
CA LYS A 413 5.79 -20.47 -37.89
C LYS A 413 6.76 -20.33 -36.72
N TRP A 414 8.04 -20.03 -36.96
CA TRP A 414 9.05 -19.86 -35.92
C TRP A 414 8.71 -18.76 -34.91
N PHE A 415 8.24 -17.59 -35.36
CA PHE A 415 7.86 -16.50 -34.46
C PHE A 415 6.65 -16.86 -33.58
N ARG A 416 5.65 -17.53 -34.15
CA ARG A 416 4.49 -18.04 -33.40
C ARG A 416 4.90 -19.14 -32.42
N ASP A 417 5.78 -20.05 -32.84
CA ASP A 417 6.26 -21.14 -31.99
C ASP A 417 7.07 -20.59 -30.81
N ILE A 418 7.89 -19.55 -31.00
CA ILE A 418 8.58 -18.84 -29.90
C ILE A 418 7.57 -18.19 -28.94
N LEU A 419 6.58 -17.48 -29.47
CA LEU A 419 5.54 -16.85 -28.65
C LEU A 419 4.81 -17.89 -27.78
N ILE A 420 4.43 -19.03 -28.37
CA ILE A 420 3.76 -20.12 -27.66
C ILE A 420 4.68 -20.73 -26.60
N VAL A 421 5.95 -21.00 -26.92
CA VAL A 421 6.91 -21.56 -25.95
C VAL A 421 7.14 -20.59 -24.78
N ALA A 422 7.32 -19.31 -25.06
CA ALA A 422 7.49 -18.27 -24.04
C ALA A 422 6.23 -18.13 -23.17
N GLU A 423 5.04 -18.16 -23.78
CA GLU A 423 3.77 -18.12 -23.06
C GLU A 423 3.59 -19.32 -22.14
N VAL A 424 3.79 -20.53 -22.65
CA VAL A 424 3.65 -21.78 -21.87
C VAL A 424 4.66 -21.81 -20.73
N THR A 425 5.89 -21.37 -20.97
CA THR A 425 6.94 -21.31 -19.96
C THR A 425 6.59 -20.30 -18.86
N LEU A 426 6.13 -19.10 -19.23
CA LEU A 426 5.74 -18.07 -18.28
C LEU A 426 4.51 -18.48 -17.46
N ALA A 427 3.52 -19.09 -18.11
CA ALA A 427 2.34 -19.65 -17.47
C ALA A 427 2.72 -20.76 -16.48
N PHE A 428 3.64 -21.65 -16.85
CA PHE A 428 4.12 -22.72 -15.98
C PHE A 428 4.87 -22.17 -14.75
N ILE A 429 5.75 -21.19 -14.93
CA ILE A 429 6.45 -20.52 -13.83
C ILE A 429 5.46 -19.87 -12.85
N LEU A 430 4.48 -19.12 -13.37
CA LEU A 430 3.46 -18.47 -12.54
C LEU A 430 2.57 -19.49 -11.82
N LEU A 431 2.16 -20.56 -12.49
CA LEU A 431 1.31 -21.60 -11.92
C LEU A 431 2.05 -22.35 -10.80
N ALA A 432 3.30 -22.76 -11.04
CA ALA A 432 4.13 -23.43 -10.06
C ALA A 432 4.43 -22.51 -8.85
N GLY A 433 4.81 -21.25 -9.11
CA GLY A 433 5.07 -20.25 -8.08
C GLY A 433 3.84 -19.95 -7.22
N SER A 434 2.68 -19.70 -7.85
CA SER A 434 1.43 -19.46 -7.14
C SER A 434 0.97 -20.68 -6.34
N GLY A 435 1.13 -21.89 -6.89
CA GLY A 435 0.80 -23.14 -6.19
C GLY A 435 1.67 -23.38 -4.96
N LEU A 436 2.99 -23.15 -5.08
CA LEU A 436 3.91 -23.21 -3.95
C LEU A 436 3.57 -22.17 -2.88
N MET A 437 3.24 -20.94 -3.28
CA MET A 437 2.90 -19.86 -2.37
C MET A 437 1.59 -20.14 -1.61
N LEU A 438 0.56 -20.62 -2.29
CA LEU A 438 -0.69 -21.10 -1.67
C LEU A 438 -0.41 -22.26 -0.70
N ARG A 439 0.41 -23.23 -1.09
CA ARG A 439 0.79 -24.34 -0.21
C ARG A 439 1.53 -23.85 1.05
N SER A 440 2.46 -22.92 0.90
CA SER A 440 3.17 -22.32 2.04
C SER A 440 2.22 -21.54 2.94
N PHE A 441 1.28 -20.78 2.36
CA PHE A 441 0.25 -20.07 3.12
C PHE A 441 -0.65 -21.03 3.91
N PHE A 442 -1.14 -22.11 3.30
CA PHE A 442 -1.91 -23.13 4.00
C PHE A 442 -1.11 -23.83 5.09
N ARG A 443 0.19 -24.09 4.88
CA ARG A 443 1.04 -24.61 5.95
C ARG A 443 1.15 -23.63 7.10
N LEU A 444 1.31 -22.33 6.80
CA LEU A 444 1.44 -21.29 7.81
C LEU A 444 0.17 -21.13 8.64
N LEU A 445 -1.01 -21.22 8.01
CA LEU A 445 -2.30 -21.24 8.70
C LEU A 445 -2.50 -22.49 9.58
N ASN A 446 -1.86 -23.60 9.23
CA ASN A 446 -1.95 -24.88 9.93
C ASN A 446 -0.69 -25.19 10.75
N VAL A 447 0.16 -24.18 11.02
CA VAL A 447 1.27 -24.36 11.96
C VAL A 447 0.64 -24.67 13.31
N ASP A 448 1.02 -25.80 13.90
CA ASP A 448 0.60 -26.17 15.24
C ASP A 448 1.05 -25.07 16.20
N THR A 449 0.10 -24.31 16.71
CA THR A 449 0.33 -23.22 17.66
C THR A 449 0.58 -23.75 19.08
N GLY A 450 0.53 -25.07 19.29
CA GLY A 450 0.67 -25.72 20.58
C GLY A 450 -0.59 -25.63 21.45
N PHE A 451 -1.72 -25.18 20.89
CA PHE A 451 -3.02 -25.10 21.57
C PHE A 451 -4.17 -25.31 20.58
N ASP A 452 -5.26 -25.94 21.04
CA ASP A 452 -6.48 -26.13 20.24
C ASP A 452 -7.32 -24.84 20.23
N SER A 453 -7.53 -24.28 19.04
CA SER A 453 -8.36 -23.09 18.82
C SER A 453 -9.78 -23.42 18.31
N THR A 454 -10.11 -24.71 18.17
CA THR A 454 -11.39 -25.16 17.65
C THR A 454 -12.51 -24.90 18.68
N ASN A 455 -13.62 -24.31 18.25
CA ASN A 455 -14.79 -24.00 19.10
C ASN A 455 -14.50 -23.07 20.30
N VAL A 456 -13.44 -22.26 20.24
CA VAL A 456 -13.15 -21.27 21.27
C VAL A 456 -13.81 -19.94 20.92
N LEU A 457 -14.70 -19.45 21.79
CA LEU A 457 -15.24 -18.09 21.72
C LEU A 457 -14.47 -17.19 22.68
N THR A 458 -13.69 -16.25 22.16
CA THR A 458 -13.03 -15.22 22.97
C THR A 458 -13.90 -13.97 23.02
N ILE A 459 -14.27 -13.55 24.24
CA ILE A 459 -14.95 -12.28 24.49
C ILE A 459 -14.01 -11.40 25.29
N GLY A 460 -13.67 -10.22 24.76
CA GLY A 460 -13.03 -9.17 25.54
C GLY A 460 -14.09 -8.31 26.20
N LEU A 461 -14.24 -8.41 27.51
CA LEU A 461 -15.11 -7.52 28.27
C LEU A 461 -14.32 -6.25 28.65
N PRO A 462 -14.68 -5.07 28.12
CA PRO A 462 -14.06 -3.82 28.54
C PRO A 462 -14.50 -3.49 29.96
N THR A 463 -13.70 -3.85 30.96
CA THR A 463 -13.94 -3.46 32.35
C THR A 463 -13.12 -2.21 32.68
N ALA A 464 -13.74 -1.26 33.38
CA ALA A 464 -13.00 -0.14 33.95
C ALA A 464 -12.11 -0.70 35.08
N VAL A 465 -10.80 -0.81 34.85
CA VAL A 465 -9.83 -1.43 35.77
C VAL A 465 -9.92 -0.83 37.19
N LYS A 466 -10.24 0.46 37.31
CA LYS A 466 -10.41 1.14 38.62
C LYS A 466 -11.69 0.72 39.36
N GLN A 467 -12.72 0.27 38.66
CA GLN A 467 -14.00 -0.15 39.27
C GLN A 467 -13.95 -1.61 39.76
N PHE A 468 -13.10 -2.44 39.16
CA PHE A 468 -12.87 -3.83 39.55
C PHE A 468 -11.37 -4.07 39.80
N PRO A 469 -10.80 -3.51 40.88
CA PRO A 469 -9.36 -3.63 41.17
C PRO A 469 -8.94 -5.07 41.51
N ASP A 470 -9.89 -5.93 41.87
CA ASP A 470 -9.65 -7.31 42.26
C ASP A 470 -10.03 -8.26 41.12
N ALA A 471 -9.03 -8.68 40.34
CA ALA A 471 -9.22 -9.54 39.17
C ALA A 471 -9.83 -10.92 39.50
N THR A 472 -9.83 -11.30 40.78
CA THR A 472 -10.41 -12.57 41.27
C THR A 472 -11.93 -12.55 41.45
N ARG A 473 -12.58 -11.38 41.30
CA ARG A 473 -14.03 -11.20 41.46
C ARG A 473 -14.80 -11.07 40.14
N LEU A 474 -14.13 -11.26 39.00
CA LEU A 474 -14.72 -11.41 37.66
C LEU A 474 -14.80 -12.89 37.33
#